data_AF-A0A957KBV5-F1
#
_entry.id   AF-A0A957KBV5-F1
#
_cell.length_a   1.000
_cell.length_b   1.000
_cell.length_c   1.000
_cell.angle_alpha   90.00
_cell.angle_beta   90.00
_cell.angle_gamma   90.00
#
_symmetry.space_group_name_H-M   'P 1'
#
loop_
_entity.id
_entity.type
_entity.pdbx_description
1 polymer ?
#
loop_
_entity_poly.entity_id
_entity_poly.type
_entity_poly.pdbx_seq_one_letter_code
_entity_poly.pdbx_strand_id
1 'polypeptide(L)'
;VTAGEETTIQLVNEDLYPHSFDVDSLDLHVALDPSATASFTLTAFEPGEYQLYCGIKGHADAGMVGTLIVRPAPAEQALGG
;
A
#
# COMPACT_ATOMS: atom_id res chain seq x y z
N VAL A 1 0.94 8.32 2.72
CA VAL A 1 1.05 8.10 4.19
C VAL A 1 2.20 8.92 4.75
N THR A 2 2.34 9.05 6.07
CA THR A 2 3.42 9.80 6.72
C THR A 2 4.40 8.83 7.38
N ALA A 3 5.71 9.04 7.21
CA ALA A 3 6.73 8.24 7.87
C ALA A 3 6.58 8.30 9.39
N GLY A 4 6.79 7.17 10.07
CA GLY A 4 6.68 7.03 11.53
C GLY A 4 5.25 7.04 12.07
N GLU A 5 4.23 7.27 11.24
CA GLU A 5 2.82 7.25 11.64
C GLU A 5 2.21 5.87 11.36
N GLU A 6 1.49 5.33 12.35
CA GLU A 6 0.65 4.15 12.15
C GLU A 6 -0.58 4.55 11.34
N THR A 7 -0.68 4.06 10.10
CA THR A 7 -1.82 4.33 9.21
C THR A 7 -2.56 3.03 8.89
N THR A 8 -3.82 2.93 9.29
CA THR A 8 -4.71 1.87 8.81
C THR A 8 -5.27 2.22 7.44
N ILE A 9 -5.03 1.34 6.47
CA ILE A 9 -5.59 1.41 5.12
C ILE A 9 -6.73 0.40 5.03
N GLN A 10 -7.88 0.86 4.55
CA GLN A 10 -8.98 0.01 4.13
C GLN A 10 -9.03 0.00 2.60
N LEU A 11 -8.96 -1.18 2.02
CA LEU A 11 -8.97 -1.40 0.59
C LEU A 11 -10.20 -2.23 0.22
N VAL A 12 -10.98 -1.72 -0.73
CA VAL A 12 -12.22 -2.34 -1.19
C VAL A 12 -12.05 -2.75 -2.64
N ASN A 13 -12.28 -4.02 -2.93
CA ASN A 13 -12.41 -4.51 -4.29
C ASN A 13 -13.88 -4.52 -4.68
N GLU A 14 -14.32 -3.56 -5.49
CA GLU A 14 -15.71 -3.47 -5.96
C GLU A 14 -15.95 -4.28 -7.26
N ASP A 15 -14.90 -4.90 -7.82
CA ASP A 15 -14.97 -5.65 -9.06
C ASP A 15 -15.41 -7.11 -8.85
N LEU A 16 -15.67 -7.78 -9.98
CA LEU A 16 -15.98 -9.21 -10.05
C LEU A 16 -14.74 -10.12 -10.13
N TYR A 17 -13.55 -9.54 -10.17
CA TYR A 17 -12.27 -10.26 -10.29
C TYR A 17 -11.42 -10.03 -9.06
N PRO A 18 -10.61 -11.02 -8.65
CA PRO A 18 -9.66 -10.83 -7.57
C PRO A 18 -8.61 -9.78 -7.97
N HIS A 19 -8.03 -9.13 -6.97
CA HIS A 19 -6.91 -8.22 -7.09
C HIS A 19 -5.93 -8.42 -5.94
N SER A 20 -4.79 -7.74 -6.01
CA SER A 20 -3.90 -7.59 -4.86
C SER A 20 -3.28 -6.20 -4.81
N PHE A 21 -2.83 -5.83 -3.62
CA PHE A 21 -2.04 -4.64 -3.35
C PHE A 21 -0.64 -5.09 -2.93
N ASP A 22 0.31 -4.98 -3.86
CA ASP A 22 1.68 -5.45 -3.69
C ASP A 22 2.67 -4.29 -3.69
N VAL A 23 3.56 -4.28 -2.70
CA VAL A 23 4.71 -3.36 -2.61
C VAL A 23 5.93 -4.16 -2.12
N ASP A 24 6.69 -4.72 -3.06
CA ASP A 24 7.79 -5.66 -2.78
C ASP A 24 8.86 -5.09 -1.85
N SER A 25 9.23 -3.82 -2.05
CA SER A 25 10.24 -3.13 -1.24
C SER A 25 9.84 -2.96 0.23
N LEU A 26 8.56 -3.14 0.55
CA LEU A 26 8.01 -3.10 1.91
C LEU A 26 7.57 -4.49 2.41
N ASP A 27 7.82 -5.56 1.63
CA ASP A 27 7.32 -6.92 1.91
C ASP A 27 5.80 -6.95 2.18
N LEU A 28 5.05 -6.12 1.44
CA LEU A 28 3.63 -5.95 1.62
C LEU A 28 2.87 -6.64 0.50
N HIS A 29 2.05 -7.62 0.88
CA HIS A 29 1.10 -8.30 0.01
C HIS A 29 -0.28 -8.35 0.67
N VAL A 30 -1.30 -7.85 -0.03
CA VAL A 30 -2.69 -7.94 0.41
C VAL A 30 -3.55 -8.44 -0.74
N ALA A 31 -4.03 -9.68 -0.62
CA ALA A 31 -4.97 -10.26 -1.57
C ALA A 31 -6.40 -9.77 -1.30
N LEU A 32 -7.17 -9.57 -2.36
CA LEU A 32 -8.56 -9.13 -2.34
C LEU A 32 -9.39 -10.03 -3.25
N ASP A 33 -10.31 -10.79 -2.65
CA ASP A 33 -11.34 -11.49 -3.41
C ASP A 33 -12.33 -10.49 -4.05
N PRO A 34 -13.12 -10.92 -5.05
CA PRO A 34 -14.20 -10.11 -5.61
C PRO A 34 -15.17 -9.61 -4.53
N SER A 35 -15.57 -8.33 -4.60
CA SER A 35 -16.48 -7.69 -3.65
C SER A 35 -16.02 -7.71 -2.18
N ALA A 36 -14.72 -7.95 -1.92
CA ALA A 36 -14.16 -8.03 -0.58
C ALA A 36 -13.54 -6.72 -0.12
N THR A 37 -13.49 -6.54 1.20
CA THR A 37 -12.78 -5.46 1.86
C THR A 37 -11.66 -6.05 2.71
N ALA A 38 -10.44 -5.55 2.54
CA ALA A 38 -9.30 -5.82 3.40
C ALA A 38 -8.92 -4.57 4.19
N SER A 39 -8.43 -4.77 5.40
CA SER A 39 -7.84 -3.70 6.22
C SER A 39 -6.48 -4.15 6.73
N PHE A 40 -5.49 -3.27 6.62
CA PHE A 40 -4.14 -3.52 7.10
C PHE A 40 -3.51 -2.24 7.61
N THR A 41 -2.57 -2.38 8.54
CA THR A 41 -1.89 -1.25 9.15
C THR A 41 -0.48 -1.16 8.59
N LEU A 42 -0.13 0.03 8.09
CA LEU A 42 1.23 0.36 7.71
C LEU A 42 1.84 1.24 8.80
N THR A 43 2.93 0.79 9.39
CA THR A 43 3.86 1.65 10.12
C THR A 43 4.86 2.15 9.10
N ALA A 44 4.61 3.32 8.51
CA ALA A 44 5.35 3.72 7.32
C ALA A 44 6.82 4.03 7.67
N PHE A 45 7.73 3.31 7.02
CA PHE A 45 9.18 3.44 7.14
C PHE A 45 9.70 4.70 6.40
N GLU A 46 10.92 4.69 5.89
CA GLU A 46 11.58 5.87 5.32
C GLU A 46 10.72 6.65 4.30
N PRO A 47 10.79 7.99 4.27
CA PRO A 47 10.13 8.79 3.24
C PRO A 47 10.61 8.40 1.85
N GLY A 48 9.69 8.27 0.90
CA GLY A 48 10.02 7.84 -0.45
C GLY A 48 8.80 7.47 -1.29
N GLU A 49 9.09 7.06 -2.52
CA GLU A 49 8.12 6.52 -3.47
C GLU A 49 8.34 5.02 -3.64
N TYR A 50 7.27 4.26 -3.50
CA TYR A 50 7.30 2.80 -3.56
C TYR A 50 6.39 2.31 -4.68
N GLN A 51 6.88 1.39 -5.50
CA GLN A 51 6.09 0.80 -6.58
C GLN A 51 4.96 -0.04 -6.01
N LEU A 52 3.73 0.31 -6.38
CA LEU A 52 2.54 -0.48 -6.11
C LEU A 52 2.10 -1.20 -7.38
N TYR A 53 1.67 -2.46 -7.29
CA TYR A 53 1.09 -3.18 -8.41
C TYR A 53 0.11 -4.25 -7.94
N CYS A 54 -0.60 -4.85 -8.90
CA CYS A 54 -1.38 -6.07 -8.68
C CYS A 54 -0.57 -7.29 -9.15
N GLY A 55 -0.26 -8.20 -8.24
CA GLY A 55 0.52 -9.41 -8.46
C GLY A 55 -0.17 -10.51 -9.26
N ILE A 56 -1.42 -10.33 -9.67
CA ILE A 56 -2.09 -11.27 -10.58
C ILE A 56 -1.43 -11.20 -11.95
N LYS A 57 -1.07 -12.37 -12.48
CA LYS A 57 -0.37 -12.51 -13.76
C LYS A 57 -1.03 -11.67 -14.86
N GLY A 58 -0.25 -10.75 -15.43
CA GLY A 58 -0.67 -9.89 -16.54
C GLY A 58 -1.41 -8.60 -16.13
N HIS A 59 -1.83 -8.43 -14.87
CA HIS A 59 -2.52 -7.22 -14.43
C HIS A 59 -1.58 -6.02 -14.40
N ALA A 60 -0.38 -6.17 -13.85
CA ALA A 60 0.64 -5.11 -13.89
C ALA A 60 1.05 -4.76 -15.33
N ASP A 61 1.24 -5.76 -16.21
CA ASP A 61 1.55 -5.55 -17.64
C ASP A 61 0.42 -4.82 -18.38
N ALA A 62 -0.84 -5.04 -17.95
CA ALA A 62 -2.01 -4.32 -18.45
C ALA A 62 -2.18 -2.91 -17.85
N GLY A 63 -1.28 -2.49 -16.95
CA GLY A 63 -1.24 -1.15 -16.38
C GLY A 63 -1.84 -1.03 -14.97
N MET A 64 -2.15 -2.13 -14.29
CA MET A 64 -2.60 -2.11 -12.89
C MET A 64 -1.42 -1.90 -11.94
N VAL A 65 -0.85 -0.69 -12.02
CA VAL A 65 0.29 -0.21 -11.27
C VAL A 65 -0.02 1.16 -10.65
N GLY A 66 0.67 1.50 -9.57
CA GLY A 66 0.55 2.79 -8.91
C GLY A 66 1.80 3.13 -8.10
N THR A 67 1.75 4.21 -7.35
CA THR A 67 2.85 4.63 -6.48
C THR A 67 2.34 4.90 -5.08
N LEU A 68 2.88 4.20 -4.09
CA LEU A 68 2.68 4.52 -2.68
C LEU A 68 3.70 5.58 -2.29
N ILE A 69 3.21 6.77 -1.92
CA ILE A 69 4.06 7.89 -1.49
C ILE A 69 4.06 7.98 0.04
N VAL A 70 5.23 7.83 0.63
CA VAL A 70 5.50 8.06 2.05
C VAL A 70 6.15 9.42 2.21
N ARG A 71 5.45 10.36 2.86
CA ARG A 71 5.96 11.71 3.12
C ARG A 71 6.74 11.76 4.42
N PRO A 72 7.74 12.65 4.56
CA PRO A 72 8.40 12.88 5.84
C PRO A 72 7.41 13.22 6.95
N ALA A 73 7.69 12.76 8.17
CA ALA A 73 7.01 13.26 9.34
C ALA A 73 7.25 14.76 9.50
N PRO A 74 6.26 15.55 9.95
CA PRO A 74 6.49 16.91 10.42
C PRO A 74 7.60 16.93 11.48
N ALA A 75 8.40 18.00 11.52
CA ALA A 75 9.61 18.09 12.36
C ALA A 75 9.34 17.87 13.86
N GLU A 76 8.14 18.20 14.36
CA GLU A 76 7.72 17.95 15.74
C GLU A 76 7.54 16.46 16.08
N GLN A 77 7.23 15.61 15.08
CA GLN A 77 6.98 14.18 15.26
C GLN A 77 8.26 13.33 15.08
N ALA A 78 9.35 13.94 14.58
CA ALA A 78 10.63 13.26 14.34
C ALA A 78 11.53 13.18 15.59
N LEU A 79 11.14 13.84 16.70
CA LEU A 79 11.93 13.93 17.94
C LEU A 79 11.45 12.98 19.05
N GLY A 80 10.47 12.12 18.78
CA GLY A 80 9.96 11.14 19.75
C GLY A 80 10.26 9.70 19.34
N GLY A 81 11.32 9.12 19.92
CA GLY A 81 11.69 7.71 19.74
C GLY A 81 13.11 7.42 20.20
#